data_AF-A0A9P5SU03-F1
#
_entry.id   AF-A0A9P5SU03-F1
#
_cell.length_a   1.000
_cell.length_b   1.000
_cell.length_c   1.000
_cell.angle_alpha   90.00
_cell.angle_beta   90.00
_cell.angle_gamma   90.00
#
_symmetry.space_group_name_H-M   'P 1'
#
loop_
_entity.id
_entity.type
_entity.pdbx_description
1 polymer ?
#
loop_
_entity_poly.entity_id
_entity_poly.type
_entity_poly.pdbx_seq_one_letter_code
_entity_poly.pdbx_strand_id
1 'polypeptide(L)'
;MDTDRVLPGLDPTLTKDLRSLPTQNEDTTRPKPKNIPKPVSKCLLASLFETTVKLDSAKRLPGKQSTKTNTTNIAGQKVENWYVSNRARLDPNTRRLMVLAKPATPRQTMQLKAMRRHHWECGEEVKEALRRHRPASYSLRILRDRIDWCKVTPYVTLMIQAAFNMDINYPHLPVVGSTLCAFLQHKNMSADKCEELLVSWGLNAINARRFTAHLWGEVMVPAAGETNIHRTKGTGFRVQHFEHRNDYMILQDRLTTLSQKPVQSSGTTAVGTIK
;
A
#
# COMPACT_ATOMS: atom_id res chain seq x y z
N MET A 1 25.23 71.68 -25.56
CA MET A 1 24.04 72.07 -24.77
C MET A 1 23.97 71.14 -23.59
N ASP A 2 24.00 71.76 -22.43
CA ASP A 2 24.11 71.21 -21.09
C ASP A 2 23.03 70.17 -20.77
N THR A 3 23.38 69.17 -19.96
CA THR A 3 22.89 69.13 -18.56
C THR A 3 23.53 67.97 -17.79
N ASP A 4 24.18 68.38 -16.70
CA ASP A 4 24.61 67.58 -15.57
C ASP A 4 23.49 66.73 -14.96
N ARG A 5 23.84 65.55 -14.45
CA ARG A 5 23.12 64.95 -13.30
C ARG A 5 23.99 63.96 -12.50
N VAL A 6 24.70 64.57 -11.56
CA VAL A 6 24.95 64.19 -10.15
C VAL A 6 24.51 62.79 -9.69
N LEU A 7 25.49 62.01 -9.24
CA LEU A 7 25.35 60.78 -8.43
C LEU A 7 25.25 61.13 -6.93
N PRO A 8 24.31 60.53 -6.17
CA PRO A 8 24.46 60.29 -4.74
C PRO A 8 24.90 58.81 -4.54
N GLY A 9 25.94 58.49 -3.78
CA GLY A 9 26.07 58.73 -2.35
C GLY A 9 26.28 57.35 -1.70
N LEU A 10 27.54 56.91 -1.59
CA LEU A 10 27.96 55.70 -0.88
C LEU A 10 28.11 56.05 0.61
N ASP A 11 27.29 55.43 1.47
CA ASP A 11 27.48 55.45 2.92
C ASP A 11 28.24 54.20 3.39
N PRO A 12 29.40 54.37 4.05
CA PRO A 12 30.15 53.27 4.65
C PRO A 12 30.21 53.44 6.18
N THR A 13 29.20 53.00 6.93
CA THR A 13 29.30 52.90 8.40
C THR A 13 28.27 51.91 8.96
N LEU A 14 28.73 50.75 9.44
CA LEU A 14 28.50 50.36 10.84
C LEU A 14 29.34 49.12 11.20
N THR A 15 30.46 49.39 11.84
CA THR A 15 31.17 48.49 12.74
C THR A 15 30.39 48.27 14.05
N LYS A 16 30.67 47.14 14.71
CA LYS A 16 30.45 46.79 16.14
C LYS A 16 29.14 46.08 16.47
N ASP A 17 29.22 44.77 16.71
CA ASP A 17 29.12 44.22 18.07
C ASP A 17 29.28 42.69 18.06
N LEU A 18 30.51 42.22 18.30
CA LEU A 18 30.79 40.86 18.74
C LEU A 18 30.70 40.85 20.27
N ARG A 19 29.51 40.57 20.80
CA ARG A 19 29.33 40.23 22.21
C ARG A 19 29.54 38.73 22.39
N SER A 20 30.66 38.44 23.05
CA SER A 20 30.92 37.33 23.94
C SER A 20 29.68 36.64 24.52
N LEU A 21 29.52 35.35 24.20
CA LEU A 21 28.66 34.43 24.94
C LEU A 21 29.47 33.76 26.08
N PRO A 22 28.91 33.66 27.29
CA PRO A 22 29.56 33.03 28.42
C PRO A 22 29.56 31.51 28.31
N THR A 23 30.72 30.93 28.58
CA THR A 23 30.94 29.51 28.85
C THR A 23 30.32 29.17 30.21
N GLN A 24 29.19 28.46 30.23
CA GLN A 24 28.72 27.78 31.44
C GLN A 24 29.05 26.29 31.33
N ASN A 25 30.00 25.90 32.18
CA ASN A 25 30.16 24.53 32.66
C ASN A 25 28.95 24.20 33.54
N GLU A 26 28.15 23.22 33.15
CA GLU A 26 27.32 22.47 34.08
C GLU A 26 27.54 20.97 33.89
N ASP A 27 28.19 20.39 34.88
CA ASP A 27 28.16 18.98 35.21
C ASP A 27 26.70 18.52 35.35
N THR A 28 26.29 17.60 34.48
CA THR A 28 25.12 16.75 34.74
C THR A 28 25.46 15.29 34.43
N THR A 29 25.53 14.54 35.52
CA THR A 29 25.48 13.10 35.66
C THR A 29 24.66 12.41 34.56
N ARG A 30 25.32 11.51 33.81
CA ARG A 30 24.71 10.64 32.80
C ARG A 30 23.57 9.79 33.41
N PRO A 31 22.31 9.91 32.94
CA PRO A 31 21.28 8.95 33.27
C PRO A 31 21.49 7.66 32.45
N LYS A 32 21.40 6.51 33.13
CA LYS A 32 21.41 5.18 32.51
C LYS A 32 20.32 5.07 31.44
N PRO A 33 20.58 4.39 30.30
CA PRO A 33 19.58 4.19 29.26
C PRO A 33 18.41 3.36 29.81
N LYS A 34 17.25 4.00 29.99
CA LYS A 34 15.99 3.29 30.20
C LYS A 34 15.67 2.55 28.91
N ASN A 35 15.49 1.23 29.02
CA ASN A 35 14.98 0.37 27.95
C ASN A 35 13.70 0.99 27.36
N ILE A 36 13.81 1.55 26.16
CA ILE A 36 12.67 1.99 25.38
C ILE A 36 11.98 0.70 24.89
N PRO A 37 10.73 0.42 25.30
CA PRO A 37 10.01 -0.73 24.78
C PRO A 37 9.81 -0.52 23.28
N LYS A 38 10.29 -1.49 22.49
CA LYS A 38 10.12 -1.50 21.02
C LYS A 38 8.62 -1.37 20.71
N PRO A 39 8.20 -0.45 19.82
CA PRO A 39 6.79 -0.29 19.49
C PRO A 39 6.22 -1.59 18.92
N VAL A 40 5.28 -2.19 19.65
CA VAL A 40 4.51 -3.36 19.24
C VAL A 40 3.38 -2.90 18.30
N SER A 41 3.73 -2.27 17.17
CA SER A 41 2.74 -1.81 16.18
C SER A 41 2.33 -2.88 15.15
N LYS A 42 2.91 -4.09 15.25
CA LYS A 42 2.72 -5.16 14.23
C LYS A 42 1.44 -6.00 14.39
N CYS A 43 0.66 -5.84 15.46
CA CYS A 43 -0.37 -6.84 15.80
C CYS A 43 -1.80 -6.57 15.25
N LEU A 44 -2.13 -5.33 14.83
CA LEU A 44 -3.53 -5.00 14.48
C LEU A 44 -3.82 -4.89 12.98
N LEU A 45 -2.84 -4.50 12.14
CA LEU A 45 -3.00 -4.61 10.69
C LEU A 45 -3.09 -6.08 10.27
N ALA A 46 -2.32 -6.98 10.92
CA ALA A 46 -2.47 -8.42 10.73
C ALA A 46 -3.90 -8.89 11.04
N SER A 47 -4.52 -8.39 12.11
CA SER A 47 -5.91 -8.71 12.50
C SER A 47 -6.96 -8.24 11.46
N LEU A 48 -6.73 -7.11 10.78
CA LEU A 48 -7.57 -6.64 9.66
C LEU A 48 -7.49 -7.55 8.43
N PHE A 49 -6.37 -8.23 8.21
CA PHE A 49 -6.18 -9.16 7.08
C PHE A 49 -6.44 -10.63 7.42
N GLU A 50 -6.50 -11.00 8.70
CA GLU A 50 -6.85 -12.35 9.17
C GLU A 50 -8.36 -12.61 9.16
N THR A 51 -9.18 -11.58 9.33
CA THR A 51 -10.62 -11.73 9.60
C THR A 51 -11.51 -11.84 8.35
N THR A 52 -11.04 -11.51 7.15
CA THR A 52 -11.90 -11.36 5.96
C THR A 52 -11.80 -12.47 4.92
N VAL A 53 -10.92 -13.46 5.10
CA VAL A 53 -10.92 -14.67 4.26
C VAL A 53 -10.75 -15.91 5.13
N LYS A 54 -11.73 -16.16 6.01
CA LYS A 54 -12.16 -17.54 6.16
C LYS A 54 -12.79 -17.91 4.81
N LEU A 55 -11.95 -18.40 3.90
CA LEU A 55 -12.45 -19.27 2.84
C LEU A 55 -13.18 -20.36 3.61
N ASP A 56 -14.51 -20.24 3.65
CA ASP A 56 -15.35 -21.31 4.14
C ASP A 56 -14.98 -22.51 3.28
N SER A 57 -14.11 -23.35 3.84
CA SER A 57 -14.01 -24.75 3.54
C SER A 57 -15.40 -25.29 3.79
N ALA A 58 -16.25 -25.12 2.77
CA ALA A 58 -17.62 -25.56 2.76
C ALA A 58 -17.60 -26.98 3.30
N LYS A 59 -18.30 -27.18 4.42
CA LYS A 59 -18.62 -28.50 4.97
C LYS A 59 -19.17 -29.33 3.82
N ARG A 60 -18.29 -30.12 3.19
CA ARG A 60 -18.70 -31.13 2.23
C ARG A 60 -19.48 -32.15 3.05
N LEU A 61 -20.78 -32.21 2.81
CA LEU A 61 -21.62 -33.32 3.23
C LEU A 61 -20.94 -34.64 2.84
N PRO A 62 -21.06 -35.70 3.65
CA PRO A 62 -20.38 -36.96 3.42
C PRO A 62 -21.05 -37.73 2.27
N GLY A 63 -20.75 -37.32 1.04
CA GLY A 63 -21.01 -38.12 -0.15
C GLY A 63 -19.81 -39.02 -0.43
N LYS A 64 -20.03 -40.34 -0.44
CA LYS A 64 -19.07 -41.41 -0.82
C LYS A 64 -18.07 -40.95 -1.90
N GLN A 65 -16.83 -40.68 -1.50
CA GLN A 65 -15.73 -40.41 -2.43
C GLN A 65 -14.93 -41.69 -2.68
N SER A 66 -14.81 -42.00 -3.97
CA SER A 66 -13.92 -43.02 -4.54
C SER A 66 -12.46 -42.80 -4.10
N THR A 67 -11.80 -43.89 -3.70
CA THR A 67 -10.48 -43.99 -3.03
C THR A 67 -9.27 -43.72 -3.94
N LYS A 68 -9.35 -42.80 -4.91
CA LYS A 68 -8.26 -42.48 -5.86
C LYS A 68 -7.45 -41.22 -5.53
N THR A 69 -7.38 -40.78 -4.27
CA THR A 69 -6.78 -39.49 -3.89
C THR A 69 -5.38 -39.54 -3.23
N ASN A 70 -4.81 -40.71 -2.94
CA ASN A 70 -3.56 -40.76 -2.15
C ASN A 70 -2.28 -40.50 -2.96
N THR A 71 -2.22 -40.83 -4.25
CA THR A 71 -0.94 -40.82 -4.99
C THR A 71 -0.51 -39.42 -5.44
N THR A 72 -1.46 -38.55 -5.79
CA THR A 72 -1.19 -37.15 -6.21
C THR A 72 -0.75 -36.29 -5.03
N ASN A 73 -1.32 -36.52 -3.85
CA ASN A 73 -1.00 -35.75 -2.64
C ASN A 73 0.44 -36.00 -2.16
N ILE A 74 0.92 -37.26 -2.25
CA ILE A 74 2.30 -37.63 -1.91
C ILE A 74 3.31 -37.00 -2.88
N ALA A 75 2.93 -36.82 -4.16
CA ALA A 75 3.80 -36.17 -5.14
C ALA A 75 3.96 -34.68 -4.86
N GLY A 76 2.89 -33.97 -4.49
CA GLY A 76 2.94 -32.55 -4.11
C GLY A 76 3.87 -32.31 -2.92
N GLN A 77 3.72 -33.11 -1.85
CA GLN A 77 4.54 -32.98 -0.64
C GLN A 77 6.04 -33.19 -0.91
N LYS A 78 6.40 -34.09 -1.84
CA LYS A 78 7.80 -34.28 -2.27
C LYS A 78 8.35 -33.04 -2.99
N VAL A 79 7.54 -32.38 -3.83
CA VAL A 79 7.96 -31.16 -4.54
C VAL A 79 8.08 -29.99 -3.57
N GLU A 80 7.17 -29.86 -2.59
CA GLU A 80 7.25 -28.88 -1.49
C GLU A 80 8.57 -28.96 -0.73
N ASN A 81 8.98 -30.18 -0.35
CA ASN A 81 10.27 -30.40 0.29
C ASN A 81 11.45 -29.95 -0.58
N TRP A 82 11.36 -30.10 -1.91
CA TRP A 82 12.40 -29.60 -2.81
C TRP A 82 12.50 -28.08 -2.84
N TYR A 83 11.41 -27.32 -2.68
CA TYR A 83 11.50 -25.85 -2.56
C TYR A 83 12.35 -25.44 -1.37
N VAL A 84 12.10 -26.09 -0.21
CA VAL A 84 12.85 -25.80 1.02
C VAL A 84 14.31 -26.21 0.88
N SER A 85 14.58 -27.45 0.46
CA SER A 85 15.94 -27.98 0.34
C SER A 85 16.79 -27.17 -0.66
N ASN A 86 16.20 -26.71 -1.76
CA ASN A 86 16.91 -25.94 -2.78
C ASN A 86 16.87 -24.43 -2.53
N ARG A 87 16.26 -23.96 -1.43
CA ARG A 87 16.07 -22.53 -1.13
C ARG A 87 15.48 -21.78 -2.33
N ALA A 88 14.45 -22.38 -2.92
CA ALA A 88 13.78 -21.81 -4.08
C ALA A 88 13.06 -20.52 -3.68
N ARG A 89 13.17 -19.50 -4.52
CA ARG A 89 12.59 -18.18 -4.32
C ARG A 89 12.01 -17.67 -5.64
N LEU A 90 11.04 -16.77 -5.55
CA LEU A 90 10.56 -16.06 -6.72
C LEU A 90 11.52 -14.92 -7.05
N ASP A 91 11.87 -14.82 -8.33
CA ASP A 91 12.53 -13.63 -8.87
C ASP A 91 11.58 -12.43 -8.71
N PRO A 92 12.00 -11.33 -8.05
CA PRO A 92 11.15 -10.16 -7.87
C PRO A 92 10.72 -9.53 -9.20
N ASN A 93 11.56 -9.60 -10.24
CA ASN A 93 11.31 -8.94 -11.52
C ASN A 93 10.48 -9.81 -12.45
N THR A 94 10.88 -11.08 -12.62
CA THR A 94 10.22 -11.97 -13.58
C THR A 94 9.08 -12.78 -12.96
N ARG A 95 8.96 -12.79 -11.63
CA ARG A 95 8.08 -13.69 -10.85
C ARG A 95 8.27 -15.17 -11.20
N ARG A 96 9.43 -15.53 -11.77
CA ARG A 96 9.77 -16.91 -12.10
C ARG A 96 10.41 -17.58 -10.89
N LEU A 97 10.16 -18.87 -10.74
CA LEU A 97 10.80 -19.67 -9.72
C LEU A 97 12.31 -19.83 -10.03
N MET A 98 13.13 -19.30 -9.14
CA MET A 98 14.58 -19.38 -9.14
C MET A 98 15.09 -20.23 -7.98
N VAL A 99 16.19 -20.94 -8.22
CA VAL A 99 16.94 -21.67 -7.20
C VAL A 99 18.30 -21.00 -7.04
N LEU A 100 18.80 -20.89 -5.82
CA LEU A 100 20.07 -20.18 -5.54
C LEU A 100 21.25 -20.78 -6.30
N ALA A 101 21.32 -22.11 -6.37
CA ALA A 101 22.35 -22.82 -7.11
C ALA A 101 21.87 -23.17 -8.52
N LYS A 102 22.73 -22.97 -9.52
CA LYS A 102 22.49 -23.47 -10.88
C LYS A 102 22.47 -25.01 -10.81
N PRO A 103 21.49 -25.70 -11.42
CA PRO A 103 21.45 -27.15 -11.41
C PRO A 103 22.69 -27.70 -12.12
N ALA A 104 23.48 -28.51 -11.42
CA ALA A 104 24.70 -29.11 -11.92
C ALA A 104 24.46 -30.52 -12.48
N THR A 105 23.44 -31.22 -11.98
CA THR A 105 23.12 -32.60 -12.39
C THR A 105 21.82 -32.68 -13.20
N PRO A 106 21.67 -33.69 -14.08
CA PRO A 106 20.42 -33.95 -14.79
C PRO A 106 19.23 -34.13 -13.83
N ARG A 107 19.46 -34.79 -12.69
CA ARG A 107 18.44 -34.97 -11.63
C ARG A 107 17.96 -33.63 -11.06
N GLN A 108 18.87 -32.71 -10.75
CA GLN A 108 18.51 -31.36 -10.26
C GLN A 108 17.75 -30.57 -11.33
N THR A 109 18.12 -30.73 -12.60
CA THR A 109 17.40 -30.08 -13.71
C THR A 109 15.97 -30.59 -13.82
N MET A 110 15.77 -31.92 -13.70
CA MET A 110 14.45 -32.54 -13.68
C MET A 110 13.62 -32.07 -12.48
N GLN A 111 14.22 -31.99 -11.29
CA GLN A 111 13.57 -31.47 -10.07
C GLN A 111 13.15 -30.01 -10.27
N LEU A 112 14.02 -29.15 -10.80
CA LEU A 112 13.69 -27.75 -11.06
C LEU A 112 12.54 -27.62 -12.07
N LYS A 113 12.50 -28.46 -13.11
CA LYS A 113 11.39 -28.50 -14.07
C LYS A 113 10.08 -28.90 -13.39
N ALA A 114 10.11 -29.91 -12.53
CA ALA A 114 8.95 -30.35 -11.75
C ALA A 114 8.45 -29.26 -10.78
N MET A 115 9.37 -28.59 -10.07
CA MET A 115 9.03 -27.47 -9.20
C MET A 115 8.41 -26.31 -9.99
N ARG A 116 9.00 -25.91 -11.13
CA ARG A 116 8.42 -24.86 -11.98
C ARG A 116 7.02 -25.18 -12.48
N ARG A 117 6.80 -26.44 -12.89
CA ARG A 117 5.48 -26.92 -13.32
C ARG A 117 4.48 -26.85 -12.17
N HIS A 118 4.82 -27.41 -11.00
CA HIS A 118 3.97 -27.37 -9.82
C HIS A 118 3.66 -25.93 -9.39
N HIS A 119 4.65 -25.03 -9.40
CA HIS A 119 4.44 -23.62 -9.08
C HIS A 119 3.44 -22.96 -10.03
N TRP A 120 3.56 -23.23 -11.34
CA TRP A 120 2.63 -22.73 -12.33
C TRP A 120 1.22 -23.31 -12.12
N GLU A 121 1.09 -24.61 -11.86
CA GLU A 121 -0.19 -25.27 -11.57
C GLU A 121 -0.88 -24.66 -10.33
N CYS A 122 -0.15 -24.44 -9.22
CA CYS A 122 -0.67 -23.73 -8.06
C CYS A 122 -1.09 -22.29 -8.40
N GLY A 123 -0.33 -21.60 -9.25
CA GLY A 123 -0.66 -20.25 -9.70
C GLY A 123 -1.97 -20.20 -10.48
N GLU A 124 -2.20 -21.15 -11.39
CA GLU A 124 -3.45 -21.28 -12.13
C GLU A 124 -4.61 -21.69 -11.23
N GLU A 125 -4.40 -22.59 -10.28
CA GLU A 125 -5.42 -22.97 -9.30
C GLU A 125 -5.87 -21.77 -8.44
N VAL A 126 -4.92 -20.97 -7.95
CA VAL A 126 -5.22 -19.73 -7.21
C VAL A 126 -5.98 -18.75 -8.10
N LYS A 127 -5.55 -18.51 -9.35
CA LYS A 127 -6.27 -17.63 -10.28
C LYS A 127 -7.69 -18.09 -10.52
N GLU A 128 -7.89 -19.39 -10.70
CA GLU A 128 -9.18 -19.98 -10.96
C GLU A 128 -10.09 -19.95 -9.72
N ALA A 129 -9.55 -20.24 -8.53
CA ALA A 129 -10.26 -20.07 -7.27
C ALA A 129 -10.68 -18.61 -7.06
N LEU A 130 -9.81 -17.66 -7.41
CA LEU A 130 -10.14 -16.25 -7.41
C LEU A 130 -11.25 -15.96 -8.46
N ARG A 131 -11.21 -16.46 -9.68
CA ARG A 131 -12.32 -16.23 -10.63
C ARG A 131 -13.66 -16.76 -10.11
N ARG A 132 -13.67 -17.93 -9.48
CA ARG A 132 -14.89 -18.56 -8.92
C ARG A 132 -15.43 -17.81 -7.71
N HIS A 133 -14.55 -17.39 -6.80
CA HIS A 133 -14.94 -16.73 -5.55
C HIS A 133 -14.85 -15.20 -5.68
N ARG A 134 -15.68 -14.64 -6.55
CA ARG A 134 -15.82 -13.18 -6.68
C ARG A 134 -16.57 -12.62 -5.46
N PRO A 135 -16.02 -11.61 -4.74
CA PRO A 135 -16.72 -11.02 -3.61
C PRO A 135 -18.07 -10.43 -4.03
N ALA A 136 -19.12 -10.67 -3.23
CA ALA A 136 -20.46 -10.16 -3.52
C ALA A 136 -20.51 -8.63 -3.54
N SER A 137 -19.63 -7.95 -2.80
CA SER A 137 -19.53 -6.49 -2.83
C SER A 137 -19.21 -5.93 -4.21
N TYR A 138 -18.61 -6.70 -5.12
CA TYR A 138 -18.20 -6.21 -6.45
C TYR A 138 -19.39 -5.90 -7.36
N SER A 139 -20.56 -6.48 -7.11
CA SER A 139 -21.78 -6.19 -7.87
C SER A 139 -22.53 -4.96 -7.37
N LEU A 140 -22.12 -4.38 -6.23
CA LEU A 140 -22.77 -3.20 -5.67
C LEU A 140 -22.43 -1.97 -6.52
N ARG A 141 -23.48 -1.23 -6.89
CA ARG A 141 -23.36 0.01 -7.63
C ARG A 141 -23.09 1.14 -6.64
N ILE A 142 -21.99 1.85 -6.79
CA ILE A 142 -21.58 2.90 -5.86
C ILE A 142 -21.86 4.28 -6.49
N LEU A 143 -22.65 5.10 -5.79
CA LEU A 143 -22.89 6.50 -6.17
C LEU A 143 -21.71 7.38 -5.73
N ARG A 144 -20.70 7.47 -6.60
CA ARG A 144 -19.42 8.15 -6.30
C ARG A 144 -19.54 9.65 -5.99
N ASP A 145 -20.55 10.31 -6.54
CA ASP A 145 -20.79 11.74 -6.33
C ASP A 145 -21.19 12.07 -4.88
N ARG A 146 -21.62 11.06 -4.09
CA ARG A 146 -21.99 11.21 -2.69
C ARG A 146 -20.85 11.00 -1.72
N ILE A 147 -19.69 10.56 -2.21
CA ILE A 147 -18.56 10.17 -1.37
C ILE A 147 -17.73 11.40 -1.04
N ASP A 148 -17.51 11.65 0.25
CA ASP A 148 -16.55 12.65 0.71
C ASP A 148 -15.12 12.09 0.57
N TRP A 149 -14.52 12.35 -0.60
CA TRP A 149 -13.18 11.89 -0.95
C TRP A 149 -12.11 12.43 -0.01
N CYS A 150 -12.30 13.62 0.59
CA CYS A 150 -11.36 14.19 1.54
C CYS A 150 -11.23 13.31 2.80
N LYS A 151 -12.34 12.71 3.27
CA LYS A 151 -12.33 11.79 4.42
C LYS A 151 -11.87 10.38 4.08
N VAL A 152 -12.18 9.92 2.86
CA VAL A 152 -11.82 8.58 2.40
C VAL A 152 -10.33 8.46 2.07
N THR A 153 -9.71 9.51 1.52
CA THR A 153 -8.32 9.45 1.02
C THR A 153 -7.28 9.02 2.06
N PRO A 154 -7.26 9.57 3.30
CA PRO A 154 -6.30 9.13 4.31
C PRO A 154 -6.49 7.64 4.67
N TYR A 155 -7.73 7.16 4.69
CA TYR A 155 -8.02 5.75 4.96
C TYR A 155 -7.50 4.82 3.85
N VAL A 156 -7.75 5.17 2.59
CA VAL A 156 -7.22 4.43 1.44
C VAL A 156 -5.69 4.42 1.46
N THR A 157 -5.08 5.53 1.85
CA THR A 157 -3.63 5.65 2.00
C THR A 157 -3.08 4.69 3.07
N LEU A 158 -3.75 4.57 4.23
CA LEU A 158 -3.40 3.57 5.26
C LEU A 158 -3.56 2.13 4.75
N MET A 159 -4.61 1.85 3.98
CA MET A 159 -4.77 0.53 3.38
C MET A 159 -3.62 0.21 2.43
N ILE A 160 -3.17 1.16 1.62
CA ILE A 160 -2.05 0.98 0.68
C ILE A 160 -0.76 0.74 1.47
N GLN A 161 -0.50 1.55 2.50
CA GLN A 161 0.64 1.36 3.39
C GLN A 161 0.69 -0.09 3.90
N ALA A 162 -0.44 -0.59 4.41
CA ALA A 162 -0.51 -1.94 4.95
C ALA A 162 -0.38 -3.02 3.87
N ALA A 163 -1.00 -2.84 2.70
CA ALA A 163 -0.97 -3.82 1.62
C ALA A 163 0.42 -3.99 1.00
N PHE A 164 1.18 -2.89 0.88
CA PHE A 164 2.53 -2.88 0.32
C PHE A 164 3.63 -2.94 1.38
N ASN A 165 3.29 -3.05 2.68
CA ASN A 165 4.22 -2.99 3.81
C ASN A 165 5.15 -1.76 3.75
N MET A 166 4.61 -0.60 3.42
CA MET A 166 5.37 0.64 3.31
C MET A 166 5.53 1.33 4.68
N ASP A 167 6.58 2.12 4.83
CA ASP A 167 6.71 3.03 5.96
C ASP A 167 5.65 4.13 5.86
N ILE A 168 4.99 4.45 6.98
CA ILE A 168 4.03 5.57 7.05
C ILE A 168 4.68 6.90 6.67
N ASN A 169 5.98 7.06 6.96
CA ASN A 169 6.76 8.25 6.64
C ASN A 169 7.23 8.27 5.17
N TYR A 170 6.91 7.25 4.37
CA TYR A 170 7.35 7.20 2.98
C TYR A 170 6.85 8.43 2.20
N PRO A 171 7.72 9.18 1.51
CA PRO A 171 7.36 10.45 0.86
C PRO A 171 6.26 10.31 -0.19
N HIS A 172 6.25 9.22 -0.96
CA HIS A 172 5.31 9.02 -2.07
C HIS A 172 4.01 8.32 -1.65
N LEU A 173 3.89 7.85 -0.40
CA LEU A 173 2.71 7.12 0.06
C LEU A 173 1.41 7.95 -0.09
N PRO A 174 1.36 9.23 0.34
CA PRO A 174 0.19 10.07 0.10
C PRO A 174 -0.13 10.24 -1.39
N VAL A 175 0.89 10.36 -2.25
CA VAL A 175 0.72 10.52 -3.71
C VAL A 175 0.07 9.28 -4.32
N VAL A 176 0.51 8.08 -3.93
CA VAL A 176 -0.08 6.81 -4.41
C VAL A 176 -1.53 6.68 -3.92
N GLY A 177 -1.81 7.04 -2.67
CA GLY A 177 -3.16 7.08 -2.10
C GLY A 177 -4.09 8.02 -2.85
N SER A 178 -3.69 9.29 -3.01
CA SER A 178 -4.43 10.28 -3.78
C SER A 178 -4.63 9.88 -5.23
N THR A 179 -3.64 9.23 -5.86
CA THR A 179 -3.74 8.73 -7.24
C THR A 179 -4.81 7.65 -7.37
N LEU A 180 -4.86 6.70 -6.42
CA LEU A 180 -5.91 5.68 -6.41
C LEU A 180 -7.29 6.30 -6.20
N CYS A 181 -7.43 7.24 -5.26
CA CYS A 181 -8.68 7.97 -5.03
C CYS A 181 -9.12 8.77 -6.26
N ALA A 182 -8.21 9.45 -6.95
CA ALA A 182 -8.52 10.17 -8.19
C ALA A 182 -8.99 9.20 -9.30
N PHE A 183 -8.38 8.01 -9.41
CA PHE A 183 -8.86 7.00 -10.34
C PHE A 183 -10.25 6.48 -10.00
N LEU A 184 -10.53 6.27 -8.71
CA LEU A 184 -11.85 5.85 -8.25
C LEU A 184 -12.90 6.94 -8.48
N GLN A 185 -12.56 8.22 -8.26
CA GLN A 185 -13.46 9.36 -8.42
C GLN A 185 -13.78 9.65 -9.88
N HIS A 186 -12.76 9.75 -10.74
CA HIS A 186 -12.93 10.27 -12.11
C HIS A 186 -13.15 9.20 -13.17
N LYS A 187 -12.66 7.96 -12.95
CA LYS A 187 -12.94 6.86 -13.87
C LYS A 187 -14.09 6.04 -13.29
N ASN A 188 -14.99 5.59 -14.16
CA ASN A 188 -15.96 4.55 -13.83
C ASN A 188 -15.26 3.19 -13.59
N MET A 189 -14.38 3.15 -12.60
CA MET A 189 -13.56 2.01 -12.22
C MET A 189 -14.44 1.00 -11.50
N SER A 190 -14.58 -0.20 -12.06
CA SER A 190 -15.18 -1.32 -11.36
C SER A 190 -14.22 -1.88 -10.33
N ALA A 191 -14.73 -2.65 -9.37
CA ALA A 191 -13.89 -3.37 -8.41
C ALA A 191 -12.87 -4.27 -9.12
N ASP A 192 -13.25 -4.98 -10.19
CA ASP A 192 -12.31 -5.84 -10.93
C ASP A 192 -11.14 -5.04 -11.53
N LYS A 193 -11.42 -3.86 -12.12
CA LYS A 193 -10.38 -2.98 -12.66
C LYS A 193 -9.47 -2.41 -11.57
N CYS A 194 -10.00 -2.19 -10.37
CA CYS A 194 -9.21 -1.78 -9.21
C CYS A 194 -8.27 -2.90 -8.76
N GLU A 195 -8.76 -4.15 -8.69
CA GLU A 195 -7.93 -5.33 -8.39
C GLU A 195 -6.80 -5.48 -9.43
N GLU A 196 -7.11 -5.39 -10.72
CA GLU A 196 -6.12 -5.45 -11.80
C GLU A 196 -5.07 -4.33 -11.70
N LEU A 197 -5.50 -3.10 -11.40
CA LEU A 197 -4.59 -1.97 -11.21
C LEU A 197 -3.62 -2.22 -10.05
N LEU A 198 -4.11 -2.69 -8.90
CA LEU A 198 -3.27 -3.00 -7.75
C LEU A 198 -2.28 -4.13 -8.04
N VAL A 199 -2.69 -5.15 -8.80
CA VAL A 199 -1.80 -6.21 -9.27
C VAL A 199 -0.70 -5.65 -10.18
N SER A 200 -1.05 -4.71 -11.07
CA SER A 200 -0.09 -4.02 -11.94
C SER A 200 0.92 -3.15 -11.16
N TRP A 201 0.51 -2.62 -10.01
CA TRP A 201 1.40 -1.91 -9.07
C TRP A 201 2.31 -2.84 -8.26
N GLY A 202 2.18 -4.15 -8.45
CA GLY A 202 3.05 -5.14 -7.83
C GLY A 202 2.41 -5.92 -6.68
N LEU A 203 1.15 -5.64 -6.32
CA LEU A 203 0.46 -6.38 -5.27
C LEU A 203 0.16 -7.82 -5.72
N ASN A 204 0.21 -8.78 -4.78
CA ASN A 204 -0.23 -10.15 -5.06
C ASN A 204 -1.75 -10.15 -5.31
N ALA A 205 -2.23 -10.92 -6.29
CA ALA A 205 -3.65 -11.06 -6.62
C ALA A 205 -4.54 -11.32 -5.38
N ILE A 206 -4.10 -12.17 -4.45
CA ILE A 206 -4.86 -12.44 -3.22
C ILE A 206 -4.98 -11.18 -2.35
N ASN A 207 -3.89 -10.43 -2.19
CA ASN A 207 -3.87 -9.21 -1.39
C ASN A 207 -4.61 -8.07 -2.09
N ALA A 208 -4.49 -7.95 -3.42
CA ALA A 208 -5.24 -7.00 -4.24
C ALA A 208 -6.74 -7.24 -4.12
N ARG A 209 -7.17 -8.50 -4.15
CA ARG A 209 -8.55 -8.84 -3.90
C ARG A 209 -9.01 -8.49 -2.50
N ARG A 210 -8.26 -8.87 -1.46
CA ARG A 210 -8.60 -8.56 -0.06
C ARG A 210 -8.73 -7.05 0.13
N PHE A 211 -7.75 -6.30 -0.36
CA PHE A 211 -7.76 -4.84 -0.36
C PHE A 211 -9.02 -4.31 -1.05
N THR A 212 -9.30 -4.77 -2.27
CA THR A 212 -10.42 -4.26 -3.07
C THR A 212 -11.77 -4.65 -2.47
N ALA A 213 -11.91 -5.87 -1.95
CA ALA A 213 -13.13 -6.34 -1.29
C ALA A 213 -13.45 -5.50 -0.05
N HIS A 214 -12.42 -5.21 0.76
CA HIS A 214 -12.52 -4.33 1.92
C HIS A 214 -12.86 -2.89 1.50
N LEU A 215 -12.13 -2.34 0.51
CA LEU A 215 -12.38 -1.00 -0.01
C LEU A 215 -13.82 -0.86 -0.52
N TRP A 216 -14.31 -1.82 -1.30
CA TRP A 216 -15.66 -1.75 -1.87
C TRP A 216 -16.75 -1.92 -0.80
N GLY A 217 -16.64 -2.98 0.02
CA GLY A 217 -17.68 -3.35 0.98
C GLY A 217 -17.70 -2.49 2.24
N GLU A 218 -16.54 -2.16 2.79
CA GLU A 218 -16.42 -1.51 4.12
C GLU A 218 -16.18 0.00 4.04
N VAL A 219 -15.73 0.51 2.90
CA VAL A 219 -15.40 1.94 2.74
C VAL A 219 -16.34 2.61 1.76
N MET A 220 -16.37 2.15 0.52
CA MET A 220 -17.04 2.86 -0.57
C MET A 220 -18.57 2.77 -0.47
N VAL A 221 -19.12 1.59 -0.20
CA VAL A 221 -20.58 1.39 -0.05
C VAL A 221 -21.13 2.20 1.14
N PRO A 222 -20.55 2.14 2.35
CA PRO A 222 -20.97 3.00 3.44
C PRO A 222 -20.82 4.49 3.09
N ALA A 223 -19.67 4.90 2.55
CA ALA A 223 -19.39 6.31 2.22
C ALA A 223 -20.35 6.90 1.18
N ALA A 224 -20.90 6.09 0.28
CA ALA A 224 -21.89 6.52 -0.71
C ALA A 224 -23.30 6.70 -0.12
N GLY A 225 -23.51 6.36 1.16
CA GLY A 225 -24.78 6.54 1.84
C GLY A 225 -25.87 5.54 1.43
N GLU A 226 -25.51 4.38 0.87
CA GLU A 226 -26.48 3.31 0.62
C GLU A 226 -26.85 2.60 1.93
N THR A 227 -27.77 3.21 2.67
CA THR A 227 -28.40 2.64 3.88
C THR A 227 -29.57 1.71 3.58
N ASN A 228 -29.85 1.40 2.30
CA ASN A 228 -31.02 0.61 1.90
C ASN A 228 -30.80 -0.91 1.85
N ILE A 229 -29.58 -1.40 2.10
CA ILE A 229 -29.37 -2.83 2.31
C ILE A 229 -29.80 -3.12 3.74
N HIS A 230 -30.93 -3.81 3.87
CA HIS A 230 -31.57 -4.32 5.08
C HIS A 230 -30.81 -4.10 6.39
N ARG A 231 -31.49 -3.42 7.35
CA ARG A 231 -31.15 -3.34 8.78
C ARG A 231 -30.95 -4.72 9.43
N THR A 232 -29.93 -5.47 9.06
CA THR A 232 -29.27 -6.37 9.99
C THR A 232 -28.44 -5.47 10.89
N LYS A 233 -28.73 -5.51 12.19
CA LYS A 233 -28.03 -4.74 13.23
C LYS A 233 -26.56 -5.13 13.23
N GLY A 234 -25.73 -4.45 12.44
CA GLY A 234 -24.31 -4.76 12.35
C GLY A 234 -23.58 -3.66 11.60
N THR A 235 -22.62 -3.04 12.29
CA THR A 235 -21.51 -2.28 11.70
C THR A 235 -21.90 -1.08 10.83
N GLY A 236 -22.63 -0.13 11.42
CA GLY A 236 -22.56 1.25 10.95
C GLY A 236 -21.13 1.78 11.13
N PHE A 237 -20.45 2.03 10.01
CA PHE A 237 -19.24 2.85 9.88
C PHE A 237 -18.11 2.63 10.91
N ARG A 238 -17.19 1.71 10.58
CA ARG A 238 -15.85 1.70 11.20
C ARG A 238 -15.00 2.92 10.85
N VAL A 239 -15.31 3.68 9.79
CA VAL A 239 -14.49 4.83 9.36
C VAL A 239 -14.42 5.92 10.44
N GLN A 240 -15.51 6.16 11.20
CA GLN A 240 -15.50 7.12 12.32
C GLN A 240 -14.48 6.74 13.41
N HIS A 241 -14.22 5.44 13.61
CA HIS A 241 -13.21 5.00 14.58
C HIS A 241 -11.77 5.29 14.15
N PHE A 242 -11.52 5.61 12.88
CA PHE A 242 -10.17 5.90 12.39
C PHE A 242 -9.80 7.37 12.50
N GLU A 243 -10.77 8.29 12.55
CA GLU A 243 -10.52 9.74 12.63
C GLU A 243 -9.72 10.12 13.89
N HIS A 244 -9.82 9.34 14.96
CA HIS A 244 -9.09 9.58 16.21
C HIS A 244 -7.70 8.92 16.26
N ARG A 245 -7.27 8.17 15.24
CA ARG A 245 -5.96 7.51 15.26
C ARG A 245 -4.85 8.45 14.82
N ASN A 246 -3.73 8.40 15.55
CA ASN A 246 -2.56 9.22 15.26
C ASN A 246 -2.06 9.06 13.81
N ASP A 247 -2.01 7.83 13.30
CA ASP A 247 -1.60 7.53 11.92
C ASP A 247 -2.52 8.19 10.87
N TYR A 248 -3.82 8.25 11.15
CA TYR A 248 -4.79 8.93 10.29
C TYR A 248 -4.54 10.44 10.30
N MET A 249 -4.34 11.03 11.48
CA MET A 249 -4.04 12.46 11.64
C MET A 249 -2.75 12.87 10.93
N ILE A 250 -1.67 12.08 11.07
CA ILE A 250 -0.39 12.31 10.38
C ILE A 250 -0.58 12.32 8.86
N LEU A 251 -1.32 11.35 8.32
CA LEU A 251 -1.56 11.28 6.88
C LEU A 251 -2.48 12.39 6.40
N GLN A 252 -3.50 12.75 7.18
CA GLN A 252 -4.40 13.85 6.86
C GLN A 252 -3.64 15.17 6.77
N ASP A 253 -2.76 15.47 7.73
CA ASP A 253 -1.90 16.66 7.73
C ASP A 253 -0.93 16.70 6.53
N ARG A 254 -0.36 15.55 6.16
CA ARG A 254 0.49 15.46 4.97
C ARG A 254 -0.30 15.67 3.68
N LEU A 255 -1.51 15.13 3.60
CA LEU A 255 -2.40 15.28 2.45
C LEU A 255 -2.88 16.74 2.29
N THR A 256 -3.22 17.42 3.39
CA THR A 256 -3.58 18.85 3.35
C THR A 256 -2.39 19.70 2.94
N THR A 257 -1.19 19.42 3.45
CA THR A 257 0.04 20.12 3.06
C THR A 257 0.34 19.96 1.56
N LEU A 258 0.13 18.76 1.01
CA LEU A 258 0.31 18.51 -0.43
C LEU A 258 -0.73 19.23 -1.29
N SER A 259 -1.98 19.32 -0.83
CA SER A 259 -3.06 20.03 -1.52
C SER A 259 -2.85 21.55 -1.52
N GLN A 260 -2.30 22.09 -0.42
CA GLN A 260 -2.07 23.53 -0.26
C GLN A 260 -0.88 24.07 -1.03
N LYS A 261 0.06 23.22 -1.49
CA LYS A 261 1.23 23.67 -2.24
C LYS A 261 0.76 24.18 -3.62
N PRO A 262 0.63 25.50 -3.83
CA PRO A 262 0.23 26.01 -5.13
C PRO A 262 1.41 25.72 -6.06
N VAL A 263 1.11 25.37 -7.30
CA VAL A 263 2.10 25.31 -8.38
C VAL A 263 2.68 26.72 -8.53
N GLN A 264 3.71 27.05 -7.76
CA GLN A 264 4.35 28.35 -7.81
C GLN A 264 5.25 28.39 -9.04
N SER A 265 4.81 29.27 -9.95
CA SER A 265 5.55 29.96 -11.00
C SER A 265 6.21 29.08 -12.06
N SER A 266 5.46 28.85 -13.14
CA SER A 266 6.01 28.94 -14.49
C SER A 266 6.96 30.14 -14.56
N GLY A 267 8.26 29.86 -14.57
CA GLY A 267 9.28 30.85 -14.91
C GLY A 267 8.95 31.41 -16.28
N THR A 268 8.55 32.68 -16.31
CA THR A 268 8.42 33.47 -17.52
C THR A 268 9.82 33.61 -18.10
N THR A 269 10.16 32.77 -19.08
CA THR A 269 11.37 32.92 -19.87
C THR A 269 11.23 34.24 -20.64
N ALA A 270 11.96 35.27 -20.19
CA ALA A 270 12.13 36.49 -20.95
C ALA A 270 12.81 36.12 -22.29
N VAL A 271 12.07 36.30 -23.38
CA VAL A 271 12.58 36.20 -24.75
C VAL A 271 13.56 37.36 -24.94
N GLY A 272 14.85 37.06 -24.94
CA GLY A 272 15.89 38.00 -25.29
C GLY A 272 15.87 38.27 -26.79
N THR A 273 15.51 39.50 -27.17
CA THR A 273 15.68 40.03 -28.53
C THR A 273 17.17 40.19 -28.82
N ILE A 274 17.70 39.40 -29.75
CA ILE A 274 19.05 39.53 -30.28
C ILE A 274 19.04 40.71 -31.26
N LYS A 275 19.94 41.68 -31.03
CA LYS A 275 20.28 42.74 -31.99
C LYS A 275 21.44 42.30 -32.87
#